data_AF-A0A3C1SVG0-F1
#
_entry.id   AF-A0A3C1SVG0-F1
#
_cell.length_a   1.000
_cell.length_b   1.000
_cell.length_c   1.000
_cell.angle_alpha   90.00
_cell.angle_beta   90.00
_cell.angle_gamma   90.00
#
_symmetry.space_group_name_H-M   'P 1'
#
loop_
_entity.id
_entity.type
_entity.pdbx_description
1 polymer ?
#
loop_
_entity_poly.entity_id
_entity_poly.type
_entity_poly.pdbx_seq_one_letter_code
_entity_poly.pdbx_strand_id
1 'polypeptide(L)'
;MYIVDDPTLALMIRFMGDTESLNLSDADFLFKQLDAIEQYVSQYPADERQARALEWIETYARDYRQRWQQQAAAREVARLRCADCPLAEGKPDAPCPVHRRWLSLLRRYADGDLSGQDYVHDAMKLLHAHKKRLKISRLSPGFSKARTELAPG
;
A
#
# COMPACT_ATOMS: atom_id res chain seq x y z
N MET A 1 18.10 -9.84 -7.60
CA MET A 1 17.70 -8.43 -7.75
C MET A 1 16.23 -8.42 -8.16
N TYR A 2 15.33 -8.12 -7.23
CA TYR A 2 13.90 -8.12 -7.50
C TYR A 2 13.54 -6.83 -8.24
N ILE A 3 13.07 -6.94 -9.48
CA ILE A 3 12.61 -5.79 -10.27
C ILE A 3 11.09 -5.72 -10.07
N VAL A 4 10.65 -4.69 -9.36
CA VAL A 4 9.24 -4.32 -9.35
C VAL A 4 8.97 -3.63 -10.68
N ASP A 5 8.10 -4.22 -11.51
CA ASP A 5 7.74 -3.66 -12.82
C ASP A 5 6.93 -2.35 -12.71
N ASP A 6 6.51 -2.00 -11.49
CA ASP A 6 5.86 -0.74 -11.15
C ASP A 6 6.89 0.34 -10.73
N PRO A 7 7.05 1.43 -11.52
CA PRO A 7 8.08 2.44 -11.25
C PRO A 7 7.82 3.22 -9.96
N THR A 8 6.56 3.42 -9.57
CA THR A 8 6.18 4.17 -8.38
C THR A 8 6.52 3.40 -7.11
N LEU A 9 6.26 2.08 -7.08
CA LEU A 9 6.65 1.19 -5.99
C LEU A 9 8.16 0.96 -5.97
N ALA A 10 8.80 0.79 -7.12
CA ALA A 10 10.26 0.68 -7.19
C ALA A 10 10.96 1.87 -6.53
N LEU A 11 10.48 3.09 -6.79
CA LEU A 11 10.98 4.30 -6.12
C LEU A 11 10.68 4.28 -4.63
N MET A 12 9.45 3.98 -4.23
CA MET A 12 9.06 3.90 -2.82
C MET A 12 9.94 2.92 -2.03
N ILE A 13 10.19 1.75 -2.59
CA ILE A 13 11.04 0.71 -2.02
C ILE A 13 12.47 1.22 -1.89
N ARG A 14 13.03 1.78 -2.96
CA ARG A 14 14.40 2.31 -2.95
C ARG A 14 14.60 3.42 -1.92
N PHE A 15 13.58 4.24 -1.67
CA PHE A 15 13.69 5.39 -0.77
C PHE A 15 13.27 5.09 0.67
N MET A 16 12.38 4.13 0.90
CA MET A 16 11.84 3.85 2.24
C MET A 16 12.28 2.50 2.82
N GLY A 17 12.65 1.54 1.97
CA GLY A 17 13.00 0.18 2.39
C GLY A 17 14.49 -0.08 2.26
N ASP A 18 14.99 -1.00 3.09
CA ASP A 18 16.24 -1.69 2.81
C ASP A 18 15.97 -2.67 1.67
N THR A 19 16.61 -2.51 0.51
CA THR A 19 16.24 -3.24 -0.71
C THR A 19 16.40 -4.76 -0.58
N GLU A 20 17.10 -5.24 0.44
CA GLU A 20 17.24 -6.66 0.78
C GLU A 20 15.99 -7.25 1.44
N SER A 21 15.07 -6.43 1.98
CA SER A 21 13.94 -6.92 2.78
C SER A 21 12.71 -7.35 1.96
N LEU A 22 12.70 -7.14 0.65
CA LEU A 22 11.58 -7.57 -0.20
C LEU A 22 11.83 -8.99 -0.71
N ASN A 23 11.81 -9.93 0.21
CA ASN A 23 11.84 -11.35 -0.13
C ASN A 23 10.44 -11.78 -0.59
N LEU A 24 10.05 -11.31 -1.77
CA LEU A 24 8.79 -11.68 -2.40
C LEU A 24 8.92 -13.13 -2.86
N SER A 25 8.21 -14.03 -2.18
CA SER A 25 8.28 -15.47 -2.40
C SER A 25 7.73 -15.82 -3.79
N ASP A 26 8.63 -16.20 -4.70
CA ASP A 26 8.25 -16.76 -6.01
C ASP A 26 7.39 -18.02 -5.84
N ALA A 27 7.62 -18.80 -4.79
CA ALA A 27 6.79 -19.96 -4.47
C ALA A 27 5.35 -19.55 -4.14
N ASP A 28 5.16 -18.50 -3.33
CA ASP A 28 3.82 -18.00 -2.97
C ASP A 28 3.07 -17.49 -4.21
N PHE A 29 3.78 -16.82 -5.13
CA PHE A 29 3.22 -16.41 -6.42
C PHE A 29 2.75 -17.62 -7.24
N LEU A 30 3.59 -18.64 -7.39
CA LEU A 30 3.26 -19.83 -8.18
C LEU A 30 2.05 -20.57 -7.62
N PHE A 31 1.95 -20.73 -6.29
CA PHE A 31 0.76 -21.32 -5.67
C PHE A 31 -0.51 -20.51 -5.97
N LYS A 32 -0.43 -19.18 -5.86
CA LYS A 32 -1.58 -18.31 -6.17
C LYS A 32 -1.98 -18.32 -7.64
N GLN A 33 -0.99 -18.40 -8.54
CA GLN A 33 -1.25 -18.50 -9.97
C GLN A 33 -1.91 -19.84 -10.32
N LEU A 34 -1.47 -20.94 -9.72
CA LEU A 34 -2.10 -22.25 -9.90
C LEU A 34 -3.54 -22.26 -9.39
N ASP A 35 -3.80 -21.74 -8.18
CA ASP A 35 -5.15 -21.60 -7.64
C ASP A 35 -6.08 -20.82 -8.60
N ALA A 36 -5.56 -19.72 -9.18
CA ALA A 36 -6.33 -18.87 -10.10
C ALA A 36 -6.64 -19.59 -11.43
N ILE A 37 -5.67 -20.32 -11.97
CA ILE A 37 -5.86 -21.13 -13.19
C ILE A 37 -6.87 -22.25 -12.90
N GLU A 38 -6.72 -22.97 -11.78
CA GLU A 38 -7.64 -24.04 -11.38
C GLU A 38 -9.07 -23.52 -11.23
N GLN A 39 -9.25 -22.37 -10.57
CA GLN A 39 -10.55 -21.73 -10.45
C GLN A 39 -11.14 -21.37 -11.81
N TYR A 40 -10.32 -20.81 -12.72
CA TYR A 40 -10.76 -20.45 -14.07
C TYR A 40 -11.15 -21.68 -14.90
N VAL A 41 -10.35 -22.76 -14.89
CA VAL A 41 -10.64 -23.96 -15.71
C VAL A 41 -11.74 -24.83 -15.13
N SER A 42 -12.06 -24.71 -13.84
CA SER A 42 -13.10 -25.50 -13.16
C SER A 42 -14.48 -25.35 -13.79
N GLN A 43 -14.76 -24.22 -14.44
CA GLN A 43 -16.03 -23.93 -15.11
C GLN A 43 -16.18 -24.65 -16.47
N TYR A 44 -15.12 -25.30 -16.97
CA TYR A 44 -15.12 -25.98 -18.26
C TYR A 44 -15.08 -27.51 -18.13
N PRO A 45 -15.61 -28.24 -19.14
CA PRO A 45 -15.49 -29.69 -19.27
C PRO A 45 -14.04 -30.18 -19.26
N ALA A 46 -13.80 -31.39 -18.74
CA ALA A 46 -12.45 -31.91 -18.49
C ALA A 46 -11.54 -31.95 -19.73
N ASP A 47 -12.11 -32.22 -20.90
CA ASP A 47 -11.47 -32.24 -22.20
C ASP A 47 -11.05 -30.85 -22.70
N GLU A 48 -11.74 -29.78 -22.28
CA GLU A 48 -11.40 -28.40 -22.63
C GLU A 48 -10.40 -27.76 -21.65
N ARG A 49 -10.27 -28.27 -20.42
CA ARG A 49 -9.51 -27.61 -19.34
C ARG A 49 -8.07 -27.28 -19.71
N GLN A 50 -7.39 -28.18 -20.43
CA GLN A 50 -6.00 -27.94 -20.84
C GLN A 50 -5.90 -26.77 -21.84
N ALA A 51 -6.78 -26.73 -22.83
CA ALA A 51 -6.81 -25.63 -23.79
C ALA A 51 -7.13 -24.29 -23.10
N ARG A 52 -8.08 -24.30 -22.15
CA ARG A 52 -8.45 -23.12 -21.35
C ARG A 52 -7.35 -22.65 -20.42
N ALA A 53 -6.56 -23.56 -19.84
CA ALA A 53 -5.39 -23.19 -19.05
C ALA A 53 -4.36 -22.44 -19.89
N LEU A 54 -4.08 -22.92 -21.11
CA LEU A 54 -3.15 -22.25 -22.03
C LEU A 54 -3.67 -20.87 -22.45
N GLU A 55 -4.95 -20.77 -22.82
CA GLU A 55 -5.61 -19.50 -23.14
C GLU A 55 -5.48 -18.49 -21.98
N TRP A 56 -5.67 -18.97 -20.75
CA TRP A 56 -5.55 -18.12 -19.57
C TRP A 56 -4.12 -17.60 -19.39
N ILE A 57 -3.11 -18.47 -19.57
CA ILE A 57 -1.71 -18.09 -19.43
C ILE A 57 -1.34 -17.04 -20.48
N GLU A 58 -1.69 -17.28 -21.74
CA GLU A 58 -1.41 -16.36 -22.85
C GLU A 58 -2.06 -15.00 -22.65
N THR A 59 -3.29 -14.98 -22.12
CA THR A 59 -4.09 -13.75 -22.00
C THR A 59 -3.79 -12.98 -20.71
N TYR A 60 -3.61 -13.67 -19.58
CA TYR A 60 -3.68 -13.05 -18.26
C TYR A 60 -2.40 -13.17 -17.42
N ALA A 61 -1.46 -14.06 -17.74
CA ALA A 61 -0.34 -14.36 -16.84
C ALA A 61 0.53 -13.14 -16.52
N ARG A 62 0.79 -12.27 -17.52
CA ARG A 62 1.59 -11.05 -17.34
C ARG A 62 0.91 -10.07 -16.38
N ASP A 63 -0.33 -9.71 -16.68
CA ASP A 63 -1.09 -8.75 -15.87
C ASP A 63 -1.33 -9.27 -14.46
N TYR A 64 -1.60 -10.57 -14.34
CA TYR A 64 -1.76 -11.24 -13.06
C TYR A 64 -0.47 -11.14 -12.22
N ARG A 65 0.69 -11.42 -12.84
CA ARG A 65 1.99 -11.26 -12.17
C ARG A 65 2.20 -9.82 -11.74
N GLN A 66 2.00 -8.85 -12.62
CA GLN A 66 2.19 -7.44 -12.30
C GLN A 66 1.34 -6.98 -11.11
N ARG A 67 0.04 -7.33 -11.09
CA ARG A 67 -0.86 -7.01 -9.97
C ARG A 67 -0.42 -7.68 -8.67
N TRP A 68 -0.02 -8.94 -8.73
CA TRP A 68 0.49 -9.65 -7.56
C TRP A 68 1.74 -8.96 -6.99
N GLN A 69 2.70 -8.61 -7.85
CA GLN A 69 3.92 -7.92 -7.43
C GLN A 69 3.61 -6.55 -6.80
N GLN A 70 2.67 -5.80 -7.40
CA GLN A 70 2.23 -4.51 -6.88
C GLN A 70 1.66 -4.64 -5.47
N GLN A 71 0.77 -5.62 -5.25
CA GLN A 71 0.17 -5.89 -3.95
C GLN A 71 1.21 -6.36 -2.93
N ALA A 72 2.12 -7.24 -3.33
CA ALA A 72 3.11 -7.80 -2.43
C ALA A 72 4.13 -6.72 -2.00
N ALA A 73 4.62 -5.92 -2.94
CA ALA A 73 5.45 -4.75 -2.66
C ALA A 73 4.75 -3.73 -1.75
N ALA A 74 3.48 -3.42 -2.04
CA ALA A 74 2.68 -2.52 -1.20
C ALA A 74 2.51 -3.05 0.23
N ARG A 75 2.35 -4.37 0.42
CA ARG A 75 2.26 -4.98 1.76
C ARG A 75 3.54 -4.82 2.56
N GLU A 76 4.69 -5.02 1.93
CA GLU A 76 5.98 -4.85 2.61
C GLU A 76 6.26 -3.39 2.94
N VAL A 77 6.03 -2.49 1.98
CA VAL A 77 6.12 -1.05 2.19
C VAL A 77 5.15 -0.57 3.30
N ALA A 78 3.97 -1.17 3.39
CA ALA A 78 2.99 -0.89 4.44
C ALA A 78 3.45 -1.31 5.84
N ARG A 79 4.50 -2.13 5.99
CA ARG A 79 5.08 -2.50 7.30
C ARG A 79 6.12 -1.50 7.80
N LEU A 80 6.70 -0.70 6.90
CA LEU A 80 7.71 0.30 7.25
C LEU A 80 7.14 1.36 8.20
N ARG A 81 7.92 1.74 9.21
CA ARG A 81 7.57 2.74 10.23
C ARG A 81 8.74 3.69 10.44
N CYS A 82 8.44 4.92 10.83
CA CYS A 82 9.48 5.83 11.31
C CYS A 82 9.84 5.43 12.75
N ALA A 83 11.12 5.13 13.02
CA ALA A 83 11.59 4.72 14.34
C ALA A 83 11.26 5.75 15.44
N ASP A 84 11.46 7.04 15.15
CA ASP A 84 11.22 8.14 16.09
C ASP A 84 10.11 9.07 15.61
N CYS A 85 8.93 8.54 15.29
CA CYS A 85 7.84 9.36 14.76
C CYS A 85 7.27 10.31 15.86
N PRO A 86 7.44 11.64 15.77
CA PRO A 86 6.88 12.57 16.76
C PRO A 86 5.34 12.62 16.73
N LEU A 87 4.72 12.04 15.70
CA LEU A 87 3.27 11.97 15.52
C LEU A 87 2.66 10.65 16.01
N ALA A 88 3.46 9.75 16.60
CA ALA A 88 2.95 8.46 17.10
C ALA A 88 2.18 8.57 18.42
N GLU A 89 2.02 9.77 18.99
CA GLU A 89 1.24 10.02 20.23
C GLU A 89 1.61 9.08 21.39
N GLY A 90 2.88 8.70 21.51
CA GLY A 90 3.36 7.79 22.55
C GLY A 90 2.95 6.33 22.40
N LYS A 91 2.39 5.93 21.24
CA LYS A 91 2.05 4.55 20.91
C LYS A 91 3.01 4.01 19.84
N PRO A 92 4.17 3.45 20.23
CA PRO A 92 5.20 3.01 19.28
C PRO A 92 4.68 1.96 18.28
N ASP A 93 3.72 1.13 18.69
CA ASP A 93 3.16 0.07 17.84
C ASP A 93 2.02 0.54 16.91
N ALA A 94 1.52 1.77 17.09
CA ALA A 94 0.39 2.27 16.32
C ALA A 94 0.87 3.19 15.17
N PRO A 95 0.32 3.04 13.95
CA PRO A 95 0.63 3.97 12.87
C PRO A 95 0.13 5.38 13.23
N CYS A 96 0.99 6.38 13.01
CA CYS A 96 0.63 7.79 13.20
C CYS A 96 -0.52 8.20 12.26
N PRO A 97 -1.23 9.31 12.54
CA PRO A 97 -2.39 9.73 11.74
C PRO A 97 -2.09 9.92 10.24
N VAL A 98 -0.89 10.40 9.90
CA VAL A 98 -0.43 10.52 8.50
C VAL A 98 -0.27 9.15 7.88
N HIS A 99 0.42 8.24 8.58
CA HIS A 99 0.69 6.88 8.11
C HIS A 99 -0.61 6.11 7.84
N ARG A 100 -1.60 6.21 8.73
CA ARG A 100 -2.93 5.57 8.53
C ARG A 100 -3.60 6.01 7.24
N ARG A 101 -3.57 7.31 6.94
CA ARG A 101 -4.18 7.87 5.72
C ARG A 101 -3.40 7.49 4.48
N TRP A 102 -2.08 7.51 4.58
CA TRP A 102 -1.21 7.07 3.49
C TRP A 102 -1.38 5.58 3.17
N LEU A 103 -1.51 4.71 4.18
CA LEU A 103 -1.83 3.29 3.99
C LEU A 103 -3.13 3.07 3.21
N SER A 104 -4.13 3.94 3.39
CA SER A 104 -5.37 3.89 2.61
C SER A 104 -5.15 4.23 1.14
N LEU A 105 -4.25 5.17 0.83
CA LEU A 105 -3.89 5.52 -0.56
C LEU A 105 -3.08 4.40 -1.20
N LEU A 106 -2.13 3.82 -0.46
CA LEU A 106 -1.28 2.73 -0.94
C LEU A 106 -2.10 1.48 -1.27
N ARG A 107 -3.13 1.15 -0.47
CA ARG A 107 -4.04 0.03 -0.76
C ARG A 107 -4.83 0.25 -2.04
N ARG A 108 -5.50 1.41 -2.16
CA ARG A 108 -6.25 1.76 -3.38
C ARG A 108 -5.36 1.76 -4.62
N TYR A 109 -4.11 2.21 -4.50
CA TYR A 109 -3.14 2.10 -5.58
C TYR A 109 -2.85 0.65 -5.95
N ALA A 110 -2.53 -0.20 -4.97
CA ALA A 110 -2.21 -1.61 -5.16
C ALA A 110 -3.39 -2.46 -5.67
N ASP A 111 -4.62 -2.03 -5.38
CA ASP A 111 -5.85 -2.68 -5.85
C ASP A 111 -6.24 -2.22 -7.27
N GLY A 112 -5.54 -1.22 -7.82
CA GLY A 112 -5.80 -0.66 -9.16
C GLY A 112 -6.87 0.45 -9.19
N ASP A 113 -7.39 0.87 -8.02
CA ASP A 113 -8.38 1.96 -7.91
C ASP A 113 -7.77 3.36 -8.15
N LEU A 114 -6.45 3.47 -8.11
CA LEU A 114 -5.72 4.71 -8.34
C LEU A 114 -4.62 4.49 -9.38
N SER A 115 -4.47 5.46 -10.29
CA SER A 115 -3.27 5.54 -11.11
C SER A 115 -2.06 5.95 -10.27
N GLY A 116 -0.85 5.70 -10.77
CA GLY A 116 0.39 6.13 -10.10
C GLY A 116 0.45 7.66 -9.93
N GLN A 117 -0.06 8.40 -10.92
CA GLN A 117 -0.15 9.85 -10.88
C GLN A 117 -1.11 10.34 -9.80
N ASP A 118 -2.31 9.74 -9.71
CA ASP A 118 -3.30 10.12 -8.70
C ASP A 118 -2.81 9.78 -7.29
N TYR A 119 -2.17 8.62 -7.14
CA TYR A 119 -1.54 8.22 -5.89
C TYR A 119 -0.51 9.25 -5.42
N VAL A 120 0.43 9.66 -6.29
CA VAL A 120 1.47 10.64 -5.95
C VAL A 120 0.84 11.99 -5.59
N HIS A 121 -0.14 12.45 -6.37
CA HIS A 121 -0.84 13.71 -6.12
C HIS A 121 -1.55 13.72 -4.76
N ASP A 122 -2.31 12.68 -4.46
CA ASP A 122 -3.06 12.58 -3.20
C ASP A 122 -2.14 12.39 -1.99
N ALA A 123 -1.03 11.66 -2.15
CA ALA A 123 0.01 11.54 -1.13
C ALA A 123 0.64 12.92 -0.83
N MET A 124 0.98 13.70 -1.86
CA MET A 124 1.53 15.05 -1.70
C MET A 124 0.54 16.01 -1.05
N LYS A 125 -0.74 15.95 -1.42
CA LYS A 125 -1.81 16.70 -0.75
C LYS A 125 -1.92 16.36 0.73
N LEU A 126 -1.87 15.07 1.08
CA LEU A 126 -1.91 14.60 2.47
C LEU A 126 -0.77 15.21 3.30
N LEU A 127 0.45 15.17 2.78
CA LEU A 127 1.63 15.73 3.44
C LEU A 127 1.54 17.26 3.58
N HIS A 128 1.11 17.97 2.54
CA HIS A 128 0.96 19.42 2.56
C HIS A 128 -0.09 19.87 3.58
N ALA A 129 -1.22 19.16 3.66
CA ALA A 129 -2.28 19.45 4.62
C ALA A 129 -1.79 19.29 6.07
N HIS A 130 -1.03 18.22 6.37
CA HIS A 130 -0.48 18.03 7.71
C HIS A 130 0.62 19.05 8.02
N LYS A 131 1.49 19.38 7.07
CA LYS A 131 2.50 20.45 7.23
C LYS A 131 1.85 21.78 7.58
N LYS A 132 0.74 22.16 6.92
CA LYS A 132 -0.01 23.38 7.25
C LYS A 132 -0.55 23.35 8.69
N ARG A 133 -1.15 22.23 9.12
CA ARG A 133 -1.67 22.08 10.49
C ARG A 133 -0.58 22.13 11.56
N LEU A 134 0.59 21.54 11.29
CA LEU A 134 1.76 21.63 12.18
C LEU A 134 2.29 23.07 12.31
N LYS A 135 2.27 23.85 11.22
CA LYS A 135 2.63 25.27 11.29
C LYS A 135 1.61 26.08 12.09
N ILE A 136 0.31 25.84 11.88
CA ILE A 136 -0.76 26.57 12.59
C ILE A 136 -0.75 26.27 14.09
N SER A 137 -0.56 25.00 14.49
CA SER A 137 -0.45 24.62 15.91
C SER A 137 0.76 25.25 16.61
N ARG A 138 1.91 25.36 15.95
CA ARG A 138 3.08 26.08 16.49
C ARG A 138 2.83 27.59 16.66
N LEU A 139 2.01 28.19 15.79
CA LEU A 139 1.65 29.60 15.85
C LEU A 139 0.48 29.89 16.81
N SER A 140 -0.22 28.86 17.29
CA SER A 140 -1.31 28.98 18.26
C SER A 140 -1.09 28.07 19.47
N PRO A 141 -0.16 28.42 20.39
CA PRO A 141 -0.02 27.70 21.66
C PRO A 141 -1.23 27.92 22.60
N GLY A 142 -2.12 28.88 22.30
CA GLY A 142 -3.15 29.38 23.22
C GLY A 142 -4.54 28.73 23.16
N PHE A 143 -4.84 27.83 22.22
CA PHE A 143 -6.22 27.32 22.06
C PHE A 143 -6.54 26.01 22.78
N SER A 144 -5.56 25.34 23.39
CA SER A 144 -5.77 24.06 24.10
C SER A 144 -6.15 24.21 25.57
N LYS A 145 -6.34 25.44 26.10
CA LYS A 145 -6.71 25.68 27.51
C LYS A 145 -8.14 26.19 27.74
N ALA A 146 -8.98 26.33 26.72
CA ALA A 146 -10.31 26.92 26.86
C ALA A 146 -11.47 25.89 26.88
N ARG A 147 -11.26 24.69 27.42
CA ARG A 147 -12.33 23.67 27.55
C ARG A 147 -12.41 23.01 28.94
N THR A 148 -11.94 23.68 29.99
CA THR A 148 -12.05 23.20 31.38
C THR A 148 -12.69 24.21 32.32
N GLU A 149 -13.25 25.31 31.82
CA GLU A 149 -14.03 26.24 32.63
C GLU A 149 -15.35 26.54 31.93
N LEU A 150 -16.35 25.68 32.16
CA LEU A 150 -17.77 25.98 32.09
C LEU A 150 -18.54 24.77 32.64
N ALA A 151 -18.54 24.65 33.97
CA ALA A 151 -19.61 24.01 34.71
C ALA A 151 -20.02 25.00 35.80
N PRO A 152 -21.27 25.52 35.81
CA PRO A 152 -21.74 26.38 36.89
C PRO A 152 -22.15 25.50 38.09
N GLY A 153 -21.95 26.05 39.29
CA GLY A 153 -22.48 25.50 40.54
C GLY A 153 -23.98 25.71 40.71
#